data_AF-A0A9X1U7B8-F1
#
_entry.id   AF-A0A9X1U7B8-F1
#
_cell.length_a   1.000
_cell.length_b   1.000
_cell.length_c   1.000
_cell.angle_alpha   90.00
_cell.angle_beta   90.00
_cell.angle_gamma   90.00
#
_symmetry.space_group_name_H-M   'P 1'
#
loop_
_entity.id
_entity.type
_entity.pdbx_description
1 polymer ?
#
loop_
_entity_poly.entity_id
_entity_poly.type
_entity_poly.pdbx_seq_one_letter_code
_entity_poly.pdbx_strand_id
1 'polypeptide(L)'
;MPKRSRHTLRLAVGGALCGLTLCTSLPAQAYAVRPDVQADRCVVDPHADSALSRFWKDLNTWTAEARIDEINAADPGLGDAIRSWTPGTPAGDIQDRLNALGQNDTFGMLLDLRNGEGSEDTSAAQQEANRSSYTEDEARAAADALPEDPSTEAEAKLTEMADKGTALDRARLSQFQAHREEYNAAQREYEDALRHCADELHDARPTPTWVWVLGGVIAVLVVLTILRAIQNSRKPSRHYRDKK
;
A
#
# COMPACT_ATOMS: atom_id res chain seq x y z
N MET A 1 28.75 -37.24 -47.03
CA MET A 1 27.83 -36.79 -45.96
C MET A 1 28.64 -36.30 -44.76
N PRO A 2 28.71 -34.98 -44.52
CA PRO A 2 28.95 -34.46 -43.18
C PRO A 2 27.80 -33.52 -42.73
N LYS A 3 27.37 -33.74 -41.49
CA LYS A 3 26.20 -33.17 -40.82
C LYS A 3 26.50 -31.72 -40.41
N ARG A 4 25.92 -30.72 -41.08
CA ARG A 4 26.00 -29.30 -40.69
C ARG A 4 25.09 -29.07 -39.48
N SER A 5 25.69 -29.03 -38.29
CA SER A 5 25.04 -28.55 -37.06
C SER A 5 24.99 -27.01 -37.09
N ARG A 6 23.78 -26.45 -36.98
CA ARG A 6 23.56 -25.01 -36.85
C ARG A 6 23.82 -24.63 -35.39
N HIS A 7 24.92 -23.95 -35.13
CA HIS A 7 25.14 -23.26 -33.86
C HIS A 7 24.26 -22.01 -33.85
N THR A 8 23.20 -22.04 -33.04
CA THR A 8 22.41 -20.86 -32.68
C THR A 8 23.31 -19.93 -31.87
N LEU A 9 23.64 -18.82 -32.51
CA LEU A 9 24.41 -17.71 -31.96
C LEU A 9 23.69 -17.17 -30.72
N ARG A 10 24.28 -17.37 -29.54
CA ARG A 10 23.88 -16.67 -28.32
C ARG A 10 24.28 -15.21 -28.48
N LEU A 11 23.29 -14.32 -28.61
CA LEU A 11 23.49 -12.88 -28.45
C LEU A 11 23.83 -12.60 -26.99
N ALA A 12 25.14 -12.54 -26.73
CA ALA A 12 25.69 -11.86 -25.57
C ALA A 12 25.59 -10.35 -25.84
N VAL A 13 24.62 -9.68 -25.21
CA VAL A 13 24.65 -8.23 -25.08
C VAL A 13 25.42 -7.92 -23.81
N GLY A 14 26.75 -7.83 -23.96
CA GLY A 14 27.58 -7.07 -23.04
C GLY A 14 27.54 -5.60 -23.48
N GLY A 15 27.17 -4.71 -22.57
CA GLY A 15 27.11 -3.29 -22.85
C GLY A 15 26.97 -2.46 -21.59
N ALA A 16 28.09 -1.83 -21.22
CA ALA A 16 28.20 -0.59 -20.45
C ALA A 16 27.87 -0.62 -18.95
N LEU A 17 28.96 -0.67 -18.17
CA LEU A 17 29.22 0.24 -17.06
C LEU A 17 28.43 1.55 -17.19
N CYS A 18 27.45 1.75 -16.31
CA CYS A 18 26.95 3.07 -15.95
C CYS A 18 27.14 3.22 -14.44
N GLY A 19 28.34 3.67 -14.06
CA GLY A 19 28.58 4.19 -12.73
C GLY A 19 27.82 5.51 -12.56
N LEU A 20 27.44 5.79 -11.32
CA LEU A 20 27.08 7.12 -10.83
C LEU A 20 26.06 7.87 -11.70
N THR A 21 24.81 7.41 -11.63
CA THR A 21 23.65 8.30 -11.69
C THR A 21 22.67 7.89 -10.60
N LEU A 22 22.92 8.43 -9.40
CA LEU A 22 21.86 8.75 -8.42
C LEU A 22 20.87 9.67 -9.14
N CYS A 23 19.89 9.10 -9.83
CA CYS A 23 18.78 9.80 -10.45
C CYS A 23 17.70 8.76 -10.81
N THR A 24 17.06 8.21 -9.78
CA THR A 24 15.65 7.86 -9.85
C THR A 24 15.03 8.38 -8.57
N SER A 25 14.61 9.64 -8.62
CA SER A 25 13.57 10.15 -7.73
C SER A 25 12.36 9.22 -7.86
N LEU A 26 11.99 8.57 -6.77
CA LEU A 26 10.81 7.70 -6.72
C LEU A 26 9.89 8.19 -5.61
N PRO A 27 8.78 8.87 -5.91
CA PRO A 27 7.67 8.92 -4.97
C PRO A 27 7.05 7.50 -4.86
N ALA A 28 6.42 7.02 -3.78
CA ALA A 28 5.97 7.71 -2.56
C ALA A 28 5.30 6.79 -1.48
N GLN A 29 4.62 7.48 -0.56
CA GLN A 29 3.98 7.16 0.71
C GLN A 29 2.51 6.73 0.49
N ALA A 30 2.13 5.48 0.71
CA ALA A 30 0.79 5.05 0.30
C ALA A 30 -0.37 5.69 1.10
N TYR A 31 -1.54 6.08 0.59
CA TYR A 31 -2.03 6.81 -0.62
C TYR A 31 -3.58 6.85 -0.51
N ALA A 32 -4.25 7.93 -0.88
CA ALA A 32 -5.72 7.89 -1.00
C ALA A 32 -6.12 7.05 -2.23
N VAL A 33 -7.01 6.08 -2.03
CA VAL A 33 -7.57 5.26 -3.11
C VAL A 33 -8.83 5.95 -3.64
N ARG A 34 -8.93 6.12 -4.96
CA ARG A 34 -10.08 6.77 -5.61
C ARG A 34 -10.55 5.95 -6.82
N PRO A 35 -11.87 5.80 -7.03
CA PRO A 35 -12.37 5.20 -8.25
C PRO A 35 -12.18 6.15 -9.45
N ASP A 36 -11.66 5.61 -10.54
CA ASP A 36 -11.78 6.17 -11.89
C ASP A 36 -12.76 5.29 -12.68
N VAL A 37 -14.04 5.65 -12.61
CA VAL A 37 -15.13 4.93 -13.28
C VAL A 37 -15.03 5.00 -14.81
N GLN A 38 -14.31 5.98 -15.36
CA GLN A 38 -14.12 6.08 -16.81
C GLN A 38 -13.03 5.14 -17.29
N ALA A 39 -11.97 4.99 -16.50
CA ALA A 39 -10.90 4.04 -16.76
C ALA A 39 -11.22 2.61 -16.29
N ASP A 40 -12.26 2.42 -15.47
CA ASP A 40 -12.59 1.16 -14.77
C ASP A 40 -11.45 0.70 -13.85
N ARG A 41 -10.88 1.64 -13.09
CA ARG A 41 -9.72 1.39 -12.21
C ARG A 41 -9.81 2.13 -10.89
N CYS A 42 -9.25 1.52 -9.86
CA CYS A 42 -8.92 2.16 -8.60
C CYS A 42 -7.56 2.82 -8.75
N VAL A 43 -7.53 4.15 -8.71
CA VAL A 43 -6.30 4.93 -8.76
C VAL A 43 -5.83 5.21 -7.35
N VAL A 44 -4.55 4.99 -7.12
CA VAL A 44 -3.93 5.18 -5.82
C VAL A 44 -3.02 6.39 -5.94
N ASP A 45 -3.28 7.44 -5.15
CA ASP A 45 -2.60 8.74 -5.26
C ASP A 45 -1.36 8.84 -4.35
N PRO A 46 -0.13 8.70 -4.91
CA PRO A 46 1.04 9.53 -4.69
C PRO A 46 1.26 10.27 -3.37
N HIS A 47 0.44 11.29 -3.31
CA HIS A 47 0.76 12.52 -2.62
C HIS A 47 -0.43 12.93 -1.75
N ALA A 48 -1.47 12.10 -1.75
CA ALA A 48 -2.63 12.31 -0.91
C ALA A 48 -2.32 11.95 0.54
N ASP A 49 -2.83 12.79 1.43
CA ASP A 49 -2.74 12.61 2.86
C ASP A 49 -3.64 11.45 3.31
N SER A 50 -3.02 10.36 3.79
CA SER A 50 -3.67 9.14 4.25
C SER A 50 -3.14 8.73 5.63
N ALA A 51 -3.84 7.84 6.34
CA ALA A 51 -3.37 7.38 7.65
C ALA A 51 -1.97 6.75 7.59
N LEU A 52 -1.68 6.00 6.51
CA LEU A 52 -0.40 5.34 6.34
C LEU A 52 0.72 6.34 5.99
N SER A 53 0.46 7.32 5.13
CA SER A 53 1.44 8.39 4.86
C SER A 53 1.72 9.24 6.11
N ARG A 54 0.69 9.55 6.91
CA ARG A 54 0.86 10.27 8.19
C ARG A 54 1.67 9.47 9.17
N PHE A 55 1.39 8.18 9.34
CA PHE A 55 2.14 7.30 10.24
C PHE A 55 3.65 7.34 9.94
N TRP A 56 4.04 7.21 8.68
CA TRP A 56 5.48 7.22 8.32
C TRP A 56 6.13 8.60 8.53
N LYS A 57 5.40 9.68 8.28
CA LYS A 57 5.86 11.03 8.59
C LYS A 57 6.05 11.22 10.09
N ASP A 58 5.07 10.82 10.88
CA ASP A 58 5.11 10.92 12.33
C ASP A 58 6.22 10.04 12.91
N LEU A 59 6.44 8.85 12.37
CA LEU A 59 7.56 7.98 12.74
C LEU A 59 8.92 8.66 12.54
N ASN A 60 9.11 9.39 11.44
CA ASN A 60 10.33 10.16 11.20
C ASN A 60 10.51 11.25 12.27
N THR A 61 9.43 11.99 12.58
CA THR A 61 9.45 13.02 13.61
C THR A 61 9.72 12.43 15.01
N TRP A 62 9.04 11.35 15.39
CA TRP A 62 9.26 10.66 16.67
C TRP A 62 10.70 10.14 16.79
N THR A 63 11.23 9.56 15.72
CA THR A 63 12.61 9.07 15.65
C THR A 63 13.60 10.20 15.87
N ALA A 64 13.41 11.33 15.17
CA ALA A 64 14.27 12.49 15.30
C ALA A 64 14.22 13.06 16.72
N GLU A 65 13.03 13.25 17.29
CA GLU A 65 12.88 13.80 18.64
C GLU A 65 13.45 12.89 19.71
N ALA A 66 13.20 11.58 19.65
CA ALA A 66 13.79 10.60 20.55
C ALA A 66 15.32 10.66 20.49
N ARG A 67 15.89 10.80 19.29
CA ARG A 67 17.32 10.91 19.11
C ARG A 67 17.89 12.23 19.64
N ILE A 68 17.18 13.34 19.42
CA ILE A 68 17.55 14.65 19.96
C ILE A 68 17.53 14.63 21.50
N ASP A 69 16.58 13.93 22.12
CA ASP A 69 16.54 13.75 23.59
C ASP A 69 17.74 12.96 24.11
N GLU A 70 18.13 11.87 23.44
CA GLU A 70 19.36 11.13 23.79
C GLU A 70 20.61 12.00 23.67
N ILE A 71 20.71 12.80 22.60
CA ILE A 71 21.80 13.74 22.39
C ILE A 71 21.81 14.80 23.51
N ASN A 72 20.65 15.33 23.90
CA ASN A 72 20.55 16.33 24.97
C ASN A 72 20.90 15.75 26.34
N ALA A 73 20.61 14.48 26.58
CA ALA A 73 21.03 13.79 27.79
C ALA A 73 22.55 13.60 27.85
N ALA A 74 23.20 13.38 26.70
CA ALA A 74 24.65 13.23 26.60
C ALA A 74 25.39 14.59 26.64
N ASP A 75 24.82 15.63 26.04
CA ASP A 75 25.34 17.00 26.03
C ASP A 75 24.20 18.01 26.29
N PRO A 76 23.99 18.43 27.56
CA PRO A 76 22.91 19.32 27.93
C PRO A 76 22.87 20.62 27.13
N GLY A 77 21.68 20.94 26.59
CA GLY A 77 21.42 22.11 25.76
C GLY A 77 21.78 21.93 24.28
N LEU A 78 22.39 20.80 23.88
CA LEU A 78 22.59 20.52 22.45
C LEU A 78 21.27 20.19 21.75
N GLY A 79 20.38 19.44 22.41
CA GLY A 79 19.07 19.14 21.82
C GLY A 79 18.23 20.39 21.61
N ASP A 80 18.27 21.33 22.55
CA ASP A 80 17.57 22.62 22.43
C ASP A 80 18.16 23.48 21.31
N ALA A 81 19.49 23.46 21.14
CA ALA A 81 20.15 24.12 20.02
C ALA A 81 19.72 23.51 18.68
N ILE A 82 19.60 22.19 18.59
CA ILE A 82 19.10 21.49 17.39
C ILE A 82 17.66 21.91 17.10
N ARG A 83 16.75 21.85 18.09
CA ARG A 83 15.32 22.20 17.93
C ARG A 83 15.09 23.65 17.53
N SER A 84 15.85 24.56 18.11
CA SER A 84 15.76 25.99 17.81
C SER A 84 16.47 26.41 16.51
N TRP A 85 17.26 25.51 15.91
CA TRP A 85 17.97 25.80 14.67
C TRP A 85 17.01 26.03 13.50
N THR A 86 17.26 27.10 12.76
CA THR A 86 16.51 27.49 11.55
C THR A 86 17.44 27.61 10.34
N PRO A 87 16.93 27.36 9.12
CA PRO A 87 17.70 27.56 7.90
C PRO A 87 18.30 28.97 7.81
N GLY A 88 19.59 29.04 7.47
CA GLY A 88 20.34 30.30 7.41
C GLY A 88 21.08 30.66 8.70
N THR A 89 20.86 29.94 9.80
CA THR A 89 21.67 30.06 11.03
C THR A 89 22.92 29.17 10.93
N PRO A 90 24.12 29.66 11.29
CA PRO A 90 25.32 28.82 11.32
C PRO A 90 25.13 27.60 12.22
N ALA A 91 25.43 26.40 11.69
CA ALA A 91 25.32 25.13 12.42
C ALA A 91 26.67 24.61 12.94
N GLY A 92 27.75 25.40 12.81
CA GLY A 92 29.12 24.97 13.13
C GLY A 92 29.25 24.43 14.56
N ASP A 93 28.80 25.20 15.55
CA ASP A 93 28.84 24.80 16.95
C ASP A 93 28.03 23.52 17.23
N ILE A 94 26.89 23.33 16.55
CA ILE A 94 26.06 22.12 16.68
C ILE A 94 26.81 20.92 16.10
N GLN A 95 27.39 21.08 14.90
CA GLN A 95 28.16 20.04 14.23
C GLN A 95 29.40 19.63 15.04
N ASP A 96 30.12 20.59 15.60
CA ASP A 96 31.32 20.33 16.41
C ASP A 96 30.98 19.57 17.69
N ARG A 97 29.87 19.94 18.37
CA ARG A 97 29.39 19.22 19.56
C ARG A 97 28.91 17.81 19.22
N LEU A 98 28.19 17.63 18.11
CA LEU A 98 27.80 16.29 17.63
C LEU A 98 29.03 15.42 17.29
N ASN A 99 30.04 15.99 16.64
CA ASN A 99 31.29 15.30 16.34
C ASN A 99 32.03 14.89 17.62
N ALA A 100 32.03 15.74 18.65
CA ALA A 100 32.66 15.44 19.94
C ALA A 100 31.97 14.28 20.68
N LEU A 101 30.67 14.06 20.46
CA LEU A 101 29.95 12.90 20.99
C LEU A 101 30.27 11.58 20.25
N GLY A 102 31.06 11.63 19.17
CA GLY A 102 31.44 10.45 18.39
C GLY A 102 30.25 9.73 17.75
N GLN A 103 29.13 10.44 17.52
CA GLN A 103 27.93 9.88 16.94
C GLN A 103 28.07 9.81 15.41
N ASN A 104 27.60 8.71 14.81
CA ASN A 104 27.60 8.54 13.36
C ASN A 104 26.39 9.21 12.68
N ASP A 105 25.45 9.74 13.46
CA ASP A 105 24.29 10.45 12.94
C ASP A 105 24.71 11.88 12.57
N THR A 106 24.52 12.27 11.32
CA THR A 106 24.83 13.63 10.88
C THR A 106 23.73 14.60 11.30
N PHE A 107 24.10 15.87 11.54
CA PHE A 107 23.10 16.91 11.82
C PHE A 107 22.06 17.02 10.69
N GLY A 108 22.49 16.87 9.43
CA GLY A 108 21.60 16.84 8.27
C GLY A 108 20.55 15.73 8.36
N MET A 109 20.97 14.51 8.65
CA MET A 109 20.06 13.35 8.78
C MET A 109 19.00 13.54 9.88
N LEU A 110 19.35 14.21 10.99
CA LEU A 110 18.41 14.53 12.05
C LEU A 110 17.39 15.60 11.63
N LEU A 111 17.84 16.64 10.93
CA LEU A 111 16.98 17.70 10.42
C LEU A 111 15.99 17.18 9.37
N ASP A 112 16.51 16.37 8.47
CA ASP A 112 15.79 15.62 7.45
C ASP A 112 14.61 14.87 8.10
N LEU A 113 14.88 13.92 9.01
CA LEU A 113 13.82 13.18 9.69
C LEU A 113 12.86 14.07 10.48
N ARG A 114 13.37 15.09 11.19
CA ARG A 114 12.54 16.00 11.99
C ARG A 114 11.52 16.74 11.12
N ASN A 115 11.93 17.15 9.92
CA ASN A 115 11.05 17.82 8.96
C ASN A 115 10.09 16.83 8.25
N GLY A 116 10.18 15.54 8.57
CA GLY A 116 9.45 14.47 7.90
C GLY A 116 10.09 14.04 6.57
N GLU A 117 11.29 14.51 6.28
CA GLU A 117 12.04 14.31 5.04
C GLU A 117 13.25 13.41 5.32
N GLY A 118 13.10 12.09 5.51
CA GLY A 118 14.25 11.20 5.76
C GLY A 118 14.06 9.79 5.21
N SER A 119 15.19 9.10 4.97
CA SER A 119 15.34 8.03 3.96
C SER A 119 14.15 7.09 3.78
N GLU A 120 13.75 6.99 2.51
CA GLU A 120 12.72 6.13 1.95
C GLU A 120 13.03 4.65 2.24
N ASP A 121 12.22 4.02 3.07
CA ASP A 121 12.39 2.62 3.45
C ASP A 121 11.62 1.73 2.45
N THR A 122 12.38 1.07 1.57
CA THR A 122 11.90 0.21 0.47
C THR A 122 11.51 -1.17 0.96
N SER A 123 10.42 -1.29 1.71
CA SER A 123 9.88 -2.59 2.08
C SER A 123 9.27 -3.28 0.83
N ALA A 124 9.37 -4.61 0.69
CA ALA A 124 8.73 -5.37 -0.41
C ALA A 124 7.20 -5.13 -0.53
N ALA A 125 6.48 -4.93 0.59
CA ALA A 125 5.09 -4.48 0.61
C ALA A 125 4.90 -3.10 -0.06
N GLN A 126 5.90 -2.22 0.00
CA GLN A 126 5.93 -0.90 -0.66
C GLN A 126 6.12 -1.01 -2.18
N GLN A 127 6.80 -2.06 -2.68
CA GLN A 127 6.97 -2.29 -4.12
C GLN A 127 5.67 -2.73 -4.80
N GLU A 128 4.83 -3.52 -4.09
CA GLU A 128 3.50 -3.93 -4.57
C GLU A 128 2.48 -2.78 -4.52
N ALA A 129 2.57 -1.90 -3.51
CA ALA A 129 1.76 -0.68 -3.35
C ALA A 129 2.12 0.44 -4.35
N ASN A 130 3.23 0.30 -5.09
CA ASN A 130 3.66 1.23 -6.13
C ASN A 130 2.94 1.03 -7.47
N ARG A 131 1.94 0.14 -7.56
CA ARG A 131 0.95 0.21 -8.63
C ARG A 131 0.08 1.43 -8.39
N SER A 132 0.20 2.42 -9.27
CA SER A 132 -0.65 3.62 -9.27
C SER A 132 -2.11 3.33 -9.62
N SER A 133 -2.44 2.11 -10.07
CA SER A 133 -3.82 1.72 -10.31
C SER A 133 -4.06 0.20 -10.29
N TYR A 134 -5.27 -0.18 -9.90
CA TYR A 134 -5.77 -1.55 -9.78
C TYR A 134 -7.08 -1.68 -10.57
N THR A 135 -7.32 -2.80 -11.22
CA THR A 135 -8.70 -3.18 -11.61
C THR A 135 -9.53 -3.55 -10.36
N GLU A 136 -10.84 -3.76 -10.51
CA GLU A 136 -11.68 -4.25 -9.40
C GLU A 136 -11.12 -5.54 -8.77
N ASP A 137 -10.83 -6.56 -9.58
CA ASP A 137 -10.31 -7.84 -9.08
C ASP A 137 -8.91 -7.68 -8.45
N GLU A 138 -8.05 -6.84 -9.04
CA GLU A 138 -6.73 -6.54 -8.49
C GLU A 138 -6.82 -5.79 -7.15
N ALA A 139 -7.78 -4.87 -6.99
CA ALA A 139 -7.98 -4.13 -5.75
C ALA A 139 -8.47 -5.05 -4.62
N ARG A 140 -9.41 -5.97 -4.92
CA ARG A 140 -9.84 -6.99 -3.96
C ARG A 140 -8.71 -7.94 -3.59
N ALA A 141 -7.96 -8.41 -4.58
CA ALA A 141 -6.81 -9.29 -4.34
C ALA A 141 -5.72 -8.59 -3.51
N ALA A 142 -5.47 -7.30 -3.73
CA ALA A 142 -4.54 -6.52 -2.92
C ALA A 142 -5.01 -6.36 -1.47
N ALA A 143 -6.30 -6.10 -1.26
CA ALA A 143 -6.89 -6.04 0.08
C ALA A 143 -6.79 -7.41 0.80
N ASP A 144 -7.08 -8.50 0.11
CA ASP A 144 -7.03 -9.87 0.67
C ASP A 144 -5.59 -10.35 0.90
N ALA A 145 -4.60 -9.74 0.23
CA ALA A 145 -3.18 -10.07 0.41
C ALA A 145 -2.56 -9.39 1.64
N LEU A 146 -3.23 -8.41 2.26
CA LEU A 146 -2.74 -7.78 3.47
C LEU A 146 -2.74 -8.79 4.63
N PRO A 147 -1.61 -8.95 5.34
CA PRO A 147 -1.49 -9.92 6.42
C PRO A 147 -2.34 -9.51 7.64
N GLU A 148 -2.69 -10.49 8.48
CA GLU A 148 -3.44 -10.26 9.71
C GLU A 148 -2.67 -9.36 10.70
N ASP A 149 -1.34 -9.44 10.72
CA ASP A 149 -0.45 -8.52 11.42
C ASP A 149 0.54 -7.85 10.45
N PRO A 150 0.16 -6.69 9.87
CA PRO A 150 1.02 -5.92 8.97
C PRO A 150 2.35 -5.50 9.58
N SER A 151 2.38 -5.23 10.90
CA SER A 151 3.57 -4.72 11.57
C SER A 151 4.73 -5.71 11.59
N THR A 152 4.46 -7.02 11.57
CA THR A 152 5.49 -8.05 11.69
C THR A 152 6.56 -7.95 10.59
N GLU A 153 6.15 -7.76 9.33
CA GLU A 153 7.11 -7.66 8.22
C GLU A 153 7.90 -6.35 8.25
N ALA A 154 7.22 -5.24 8.57
CA ALA A 154 7.86 -3.93 8.70
C ALA A 154 8.88 -3.92 9.85
N GLU A 155 8.52 -4.48 11.01
CA GLU A 155 9.42 -4.61 12.16
C GLU A 155 10.65 -5.45 11.85
N ALA A 156 10.49 -6.57 11.13
CA ALA A 156 11.61 -7.42 10.76
C ALA A 156 12.65 -6.67 9.90
N LYS A 157 12.19 -5.83 8.96
CA LYS A 157 13.06 -4.99 8.12
C LYS A 157 13.74 -3.89 8.94
N LEU A 158 12.99 -3.21 9.78
CA LEU A 158 13.53 -2.19 10.69
C LEU A 158 14.57 -2.78 11.65
N THR A 159 14.37 -4.03 12.08
CA THR A 159 15.33 -4.78 12.89
C THR A 159 16.61 -5.04 12.12
N GLU A 160 16.52 -5.52 10.88
CA GLU A 160 17.70 -5.75 10.04
C GLU A 160 18.50 -4.45 9.81
N MET A 161 17.81 -3.34 9.60
CA MET A 161 18.46 -2.03 9.47
C MET A 161 19.12 -1.60 10.77
N ALA A 162 18.41 -1.72 11.91
CA ALA A 162 18.93 -1.35 13.22
C ALA A 162 20.16 -2.17 13.64
N ASP A 163 20.22 -3.46 13.26
CA ASP A 163 21.35 -4.35 13.56
C ASP A 163 22.65 -3.93 12.87
N LYS A 164 22.54 -3.34 11.68
CA LYS A 164 23.68 -2.92 10.84
C LYS A 164 23.88 -1.40 10.81
N GLY A 165 22.95 -0.67 11.40
CA GLY A 165 22.76 0.76 11.21
C GLY A 165 23.32 1.62 12.34
N THR A 166 22.86 2.86 12.38
CA THR A 166 23.29 3.87 13.35
C THR A 166 22.44 3.85 14.62
N ALA A 167 22.69 4.80 15.54
CA ALA A 167 21.80 4.99 16.68
C ALA A 167 20.41 5.47 16.24
N LEU A 168 20.33 6.20 15.12
CA LEU A 168 19.07 6.63 14.53
C LEU A 168 18.22 5.47 14.01
N ASP A 169 18.84 4.45 13.39
CA ASP A 169 18.10 3.25 12.92
C ASP A 169 17.52 2.47 14.10
N ARG A 170 18.27 2.36 15.20
CA ARG A 170 17.78 1.76 16.45
C ARG A 170 16.66 2.58 17.10
N ALA A 171 16.77 3.92 17.07
CA ALA A 171 15.70 4.79 17.53
C ALA A 171 14.44 4.61 16.67
N ARG A 172 14.58 4.47 15.35
CA ARG A 172 13.47 4.24 14.42
C ARG A 172 12.74 2.94 14.71
N LEU A 173 13.48 1.85 14.92
CA LEU A 173 12.90 0.56 15.32
C LEU A 173 12.12 0.69 16.64
N SER A 174 12.72 1.33 17.65
CA SER A 174 12.09 1.53 18.96
C SER A 174 10.78 2.32 18.83
N GLN A 175 10.78 3.42 18.07
CA GLN A 175 9.57 4.21 17.82
C GLN A 175 8.53 3.42 17.02
N PHE A 176 8.94 2.66 16.01
CA PHE A 176 8.01 1.80 15.28
C PHE A 176 7.36 0.77 16.20
N GLN A 177 8.14 0.11 17.05
CA GLN A 177 7.65 -0.87 18.04
C GLN A 177 6.64 -0.24 19.01
N ALA A 178 6.89 0.99 19.46
CA ALA A 178 5.98 1.73 20.34
C ALA A 178 4.64 2.10 19.66
N HIS A 179 4.65 2.29 18.35
CA HIS A 179 3.50 2.75 17.56
C HIS A 179 2.94 1.68 16.59
N ARG A 180 3.21 0.39 16.83
CA ARG A 180 2.76 -0.72 15.97
C ARG A 180 1.25 -0.76 15.77
N GLU A 181 0.50 -0.44 16.83
CA GLU A 181 -0.97 -0.44 16.77
C GLU A 181 -1.48 0.63 15.79
N GLU A 182 -0.85 1.80 15.75
CA GLU A 182 -1.18 2.89 14.82
C GLU A 182 -0.86 2.50 13.37
N TYR A 183 0.28 1.85 13.14
CA TYR A 183 0.63 1.29 11.83
C TYR A 183 -0.40 0.27 11.35
N ASN A 184 -0.76 -0.68 12.22
CA ASN A 184 -1.74 -1.72 11.88
C ASN A 184 -3.12 -1.12 11.60
N ALA A 185 -3.54 -0.10 12.36
CA ALA A 185 -4.77 0.63 12.08
C ALA A 185 -4.72 1.36 10.73
N ALA A 186 -3.60 2.01 10.40
CA ALA A 186 -3.41 2.68 9.11
C ALA A 186 -3.45 1.70 7.92
N GLN A 187 -2.90 0.50 8.08
CA GLN A 187 -2.95 -0.56 7.07
C GLN A 187 -4.38 -1.10 6.88
N ARG A 188 -5.17 -1.21 7.94
CA ARG A 188 -6.59 -1.57 7.86
C ARG A 188 -7.42 -0.50 7.13
N GLU A 189 -7.15 0.77 7.36
CA GLU A 189 -7.81 1.85 6.63
C GLU A 189 -7.50 1.77 5.12
N TYR A 190 -6.26 1.41 4.77
CA TYR A 190 -5.88 1.17 3.37
C TYR A 190 -6.59 -0.06 2.78
N GLU A 191 -6.70 -1.16 3.53
CA GLU A 191 -7.49 -2.35 3.15
C GLU A 191 -8.93 -1.96 2.81
N ASP A 192 -9.58 -1.21 3.71
CA ASP A 192 -10.96 -0.77 3.55
C ASP A 192 -11.13 0.17 2.35
N ALA A 193 -10.16 1.06 2.11
CA ALA A 193 -10.18 1.96 0.96
C ALA A 193 -10.09 1.21 -0.38
N LEU A 194 -9.29 0.15 -0.47
CA LEU A 194 -9.22 -0.73 -1.65
C LEU A 194 -10.54 -1.46 -1.88
N ARG A 195 -11.13 -2.03 -0.83
CA ARG A 195 -12.44 -2.73 -0.92
C ARG A 195 -13.54 -1.78 -1.34
N HIS A 196 -13.60 -0.60 -0.74
CA HIS A 196 -14.59 0.42 -1.06
C HIS A 196 -14.50 0.86 -2.51
N CYS A 197 -13.28 1.12 -3.02
CA CYS A 197 -13.10 1.49 -4.41
C CYS A 197 -13.53 0.37 -5.38
N ALA A 198 -13.23 -0.90 -5.06
CA ALA A 198 -13.67 -2.04 -5.87
C ALA A 198 -15.20 -2.14 -5.91
N ASP A 199 -15.89 -1.90 -4.79
CA ASP A 199 -17.36 -1.88 -4.73
C ASP A 199 -17.93 -0.72 -5.56
N GLU A 200 -17.33 0.48 -5.50
CA GLU A 200 -17.76 1.62 -6.31
C GLU A 200 -17.58 1.38 -7.81
N LEU A 201 -16.49 0.73 -8.24
CA LEU A 201 -16.31 0.32 -9.64
C LEU A 201 -17.35 -0.71 -10.06
N HIS A 202 -17.63 -1.70 -9.20
CA HIS A 202 -18.62 -2.73 -9.46
C HIS A 202 -20.01 -2.13 -9.68
N ASP A 203 -20.43 -1.25 -8.78
CA ASP A 203 -21.75 -0.60 -8.80
C ASP A 203 -21.90 0.39 -9.96
N ALA A 204 -20.81 1.01 -10.41
CA ALA A 204 -20.81 1.91 -11.56
C ALA A 204 -20.98 1.19 -12.90
N ARG A 205 -20.72 -0.12 -12.98
CA ARG A 205 -20.86 -0.86 -14.25
C ARG A 205 -22.34 -1.01 -14.61
N PRO A 206 -22.73 -0.62 -15.84
CA PRO A 206 -24.11 -0.78 -16.28
C PRO A 206 -24.47 -2.27 -16.28
N THR A 207 -25.57 -2.64 -15.60
CA THR A 207 -26.06 -4.02 -15.64
C THR A 207 -26.20 -4.46 -17.09
N PRO A 208 -25.60 -5.59 -17.50
CA PRO A 208 -25.68 -6.03 -18.88
C PRO A 208 -27.15 -6.19 -19.27
N THR A 209 -27.56 -5.60 -20.40
CA THR A 209 -28.96 -5.60 -20.84
C THR A 209 -29.55 -7.01 -21.00
N TRP A 210 -28.71 -8.02 -21.24
CA TRP A 210 -29.12 -9.43 -21.29
C TRP A 210 -29.66 -9.96 -19.96
N VAL A 211 -29.24 -9.41 -18.81
CA VAL A 211 -29.76 -9.77 -17.49
C VAL A 211 -31.23 -9.36 -17.37
N TRP A 212 -31.57 -8.15 -17.83
CA TRP A 212 -32.95 -7.69 -17.92
C TRP A 212 -33.79 -8.52 -18.88
N VAL A 213 -33.21 -8.92 -20.02
CA VAL A 213 -33.88 -9.79 -21.00
C VAL A 213 -34.15 -11.17 -20.40
N LEU A 214 -33.17 -11.81 -19.75
CA LEU A 214 -33.35 -13.12 -19.12
C LEU A 214 -34.35 -13.06 -17.95
N GLY A 215 -34.27 -12.01 -17.12
CA GLY A 215 -35.25 -11.78 -16.06
C GLY A 215 -36.68 -11.68 -16.62
N GLY A 216 -36.84 -10.95 -17.72
CA GLY A 216 -38.12 -10.87 -18.45
C GLY A 216 -38.59 -12.21 -19.00
N VAL A 217 -37.70 -13.00 -19.63
CA VAL A 217 -38.02 -14.32 -20.17
C VAL A 217 -38.44 -15.30 -19.06
N ILE A 218 -37.72 -15.32 -17.94
CA ILE A 218 -38.06 -16.17 -16.79
C ILE A 218 -39.42 -15.79 -16.22
N ALA A 219 -39.69 -14.49 -16.05
CA ALA A 219 -40.99 -14.01 -15.58
C ALA A 219 -42.14 -14.47 -16.50
N VAL A 220 -41.96 -14.37 -17.82
CA VAL A 220 -42.95 -14.87 -18.80
C VAL A 220 -43.14 -16.37 -18.70
N LEU A 221 -42.07 -17.16 -18.56
CA LEU A 221 -42.16 -18.61 -18.41
C LEU A 221 -42.91 -19.00 -17.12
N VAL A 222 -42.66 -18.31 -16.00
CA VAL A 222 -43.40 -18.53 -14.74
C VAL A 222 -44.88 -18.21 -14.91
N VAL A 223 -45.22 -17.09 -15.58
CA VAL A 223 -46.62 -16.76 -15.87
C VAL A 223 -47.27 -17.84 -16.74
N LEU A 224 -46.57 -18.32 -17.77
CA LEU A 224 -47.07 -19.40 -18.64
C LEU A 224 -47.26 -20.72 -17.90
N THR A 225 -46.36 -21.09 -16.98
CA THR A 225 -46.53 -22.32 -16.17
C THR A 225 -47.70 -22.21 -15.20
N ILE A 226 -47.89 -21.05 -14.56
CA ILE A 226 -49.06 -20.78 -13.69
C ILE A 226 -50.36 -20.87 -14.51
N LEU A 227 -50.42 -20.21 -15.67
CA LEU A 227 -51.59 -20.26 -16.55
C LEU A 227 -51.90 -21.69 -17.01
N ARG A 228 -50.87 -22.47 -17.37
CA ARG A 228 -51.02 -23.87 -17.77
C ARG A 228 -51.47 -24.75 -16.60
N ALA A 229 -50.98 -24.50 -15.38
CA ALA A 229 -51.41 -25.22 -14.18
C ALA A 229 -52.90 -24.97 -13.88
N ILE A 230 -53.36 -23.71 -13.96
CA ILE A 230 -54.77 -23.34 -13.81
C ILE A 230 -55.62 -24.02 -14.89
N GLN A 231 -55.19 -24.00 -16.15
CA GLN A 231 -55.91 -24.66 -17.23
C GLN A 231 -55.97 -26.18 -17.07
N ASN A 232 -54.90 -26.83 -16.61
CA ASN A 232 -54.88 -28.27 -16.38
C ASN A 232 -55.74 -28.68 -15.17
N SER A 233 -55.75 -27.86 -14.11
CA SER A 233 -56.63 -28.05 -12.95
C SER A 233 -58.12 -27.93 -13.29
N ARG A 234 -58.48 -27.22 -14.37
CA ARG A 234 -59.87 -27.05 -14.83
C ARG A 234 -60.37 -28.17 -15.73
N LYS A 235 -59.54 -29.18 -16.06
CA LYS A 235 -60.03 -30.37 -16.77
C LYS A 235 -60.77 -31.27 -15.80
N PRO A 236 -62.07 -31.60 -16.04
CA PRO A 236 -62.82 -32.48 -15.16
C PRO A 236 -62.17 -33.86 -15.12
N SER A 237 -61.88 -34.35 -13.92
CA SER A 237 -61.39 -35.71 -13.71
C SER A 237 -62.45 -36.69 -14.20
N ARG A 238 -62.16 -37.36 -15.32
CA ARG A 238 -63.03 -38.38 -15.93
C ARG A 238 -62.92 -39.67 -15.12
N HIS A 239 -63.49 -39.70 -13.93
CA HIS A 239 -63.78 -40.95 -13.22
C HIS A 239 -65.06 -40.82 -12.42
N TYR A 240 -66.18 -41.26 -13.02
CA TYR A 240 -67.25 -41.89 -12.25
C TYR A 240 -68.15 -42.77 -13.13
N ARG A 241 -68.00 -44.09 -12.91
CA ARG A 241 -68.99 -45.18 -13.00
C ARG A 241 -69.79 -45.37 -14.30
N ASP A 242 -69.38 -46.38 -15.05
CA ASP A 242 -70.33 -47.38 -15.52
C ASP A 242 -70.49 -48.46 -14.44
N LYS A 243 -71.63 -48.45 -13.77
CA LYS A 243 -72.15 -49.64 -13.07
C LYS A 243 -73.64 -49.78 -13.36
N LYS A 244 -73.92 -50.92 -14.02
CA LYS A 244 -75.19 -51.59 -14.30
C LYS A 244 -75.96 -51.10 -15.52
#